data_AF-A0AAU5W6V1-F1
#
_entry.id   AF-A0AAU5W6V1-F1
#
_cell.length_a   1.000
_cell.length_b   1.000
_cell.length_c   1.000
_cell.angle_alpha   90.00
_cell.angle_beta   90.00
_cell.angle_gamma   90.00
#
_symmetry.space_group_name_H-M   'P 1'
#
loop_
_entity.id
_entity.type
_entity.pdbx_description
1 polymer ?
#
loop_
_entity_poly.entity_id
_entity_poly.type
_entity_poly.pdbx_seq_one_letter_code
_entity_poly.pdbx_strand_id
1 'polypeptide(L)'
;MRFKGIHRKPRDLRDTSYAPSPPDAGQRPEPRHVRPRHSQPRDRFGRFRKAGRDDDFALRQGADGTGGPAETEAPAGRYGRPRHARGVPRAGDYSWSDFELDDEPLRARPRAPGTPRMADGLQHCGVLEGLLHRQWDDRLGPPTPEVIRAVDSLAALPEPLKERLAGGLDGIYVGPGGVPQLDDMGHLRDRPLPSGKATWDICAGAYGDRKIVVGDRPSPTPDVMMHEVGHALDDIDGDGAEWRSDSAAFRSLYELCRPSLASDFHRQPDALGRREFFADAFAAISAHQRPALVDMLAGNIRVALEVMLFFNRRYGI
;
A
#
# COMPACT_ATOMS: atom_id res chain seq x y z
N MET A 1 -12.90 -67.43 -7.56
CA MET A 1 -12.76 -66.34 -8.56
C MET A 1 -11.44 -65.61 -8.33
N ARG A 2 -10.75 -65.12 -9.37
CA ARG A 2 -9.48 -64.38 -9.29
C ARG A 2 -9.61 -63.03 -10.01
N PHE A 3 -9.29 -61.92 -9.35
CA PHE A 3 -8.84 -60.66 -9.96
C PHE A 3 -7.80 -60.05 -9.00
N LYS A 4 -6.50 -60.11 -9.31
CA LYS A 4 -5.70 -59.14 -10.10
C LYS A 4 -5.64 -57.76 -9.45
N GLY A 5 -4.53 -57.48 -8.76
CA GLY A 5 -4.20 -56.16 -8.21
C GLY A 5 -3.59 -55.21 -9.24
N ILE A 6 -3.43 -53.95 -8.83
CA ILE A 6 -2.78 -52.88 -9.61
C ILE A 6 -1.67 -52.28 -8.73
N HIS A 7 -0.41 -52.44 -9.14
CA HIS A 7 0.71 -51.70 -8.58
C HIS A 7 0.65 -50.23 -8.97
N ARG A 8 0.98 -49.33 -8.04
CA ARG A 8 1.49 -47.99 -8.37
C ARG A 8 2.92 -47.85 -7.81
N LYS A 9 3.83 -47.36 -8.64
CA LYS A 9 5.23 -47.08 -8.28
C LYS A 9 5.33 -45.76 -7.51
N PRO A 10 6.32 -45.59 -6.61
CA PRO A 10 6.70 -44.27 -6.12
C PRO A 10 7.34 -43.43 -7.25
N ARG A 11 7.37 -42.11 -7.08
CA ARG A 11 8.07 -41.19 -7.99
C ARG A 11 9.06 -40.36 -7.16
N ASP A 12 10.33 -40.43 -7.55
CA ASP A 12 11.45 -39.85 -6.81
C ASP A 12 11.51 -38.32 -6.86
N LEU A 13 12.17 -37.77 -5.84
CA LEU A 13 12.65 -36.40 -5.72
C LEU A 13 13.87 -36.15 -6.62
N ARG A 14 13.89 -35.00 -7.30
CA ARG A 14 15.08 -34.22 -7.69
C ARG A 14 14.63 -32.76 -7.64
N ASP A 15 15.16 -31.89 -6.79
CA ASP A 15 16.55 -31.41 -6.71
C ASP A 15 17.00 -30.68 -7.97
N THR A 16 16.90 -29.35 -7.92
CA THR A 16 17.58 -28.39 -8.81
C THR A 16 18.07 -27.24 -7.93
N SER A 17 19.31 -27.36 -7.49
CA SER A 17 20.03 -26.42 -6.64
C SER A 17 20.57 -25.20 -7.44
N TYR A 18 20.91 -24.14 -6.72
CA TYR A 18 21.32 -22.81 -7.21
C TYR A 18 22.83 -22.70 -7.53
N ALA A 19 23.22 -21.91 -8.55
CA ALA A 19 24.60 -21.42 -8.80
C ALA A 19 24.67 -20.28 -9.88
N PRO A 20 25.79 -19.55 -10.09
CA PRO A 20 25.78 -18.09 -10.35
C PRO A 20 26.37 -17.57 -11.70
N SER A 21 26.42 -16.24 -11.87
CA SER A 21 26.89 -15.40 -13.03
C SER A 21 28.44 -15.31 -13.21
N PRO A 22 29.08 -14.46 -14.08
CA PRO A 22 28.68 -13.56 -15.22
C PRO A 22 29.57 -13.85 -16.50
N PRO A 23 30.22 -12.94 -17.30
CA PRO A 23 29.97 -11.55 -17.79
C PRO A 23 30.20 -11.24 -19.33
N ASP A 24 29.68 -10.08 -19.78
CA ASP A 24 30.12 -9.07 -20.83
C ASP A 24 30.42 -9.35 -22.34
N ALA A 25 30.32 -8.25 -23.13
CA ALA A 25 30.89 -7.92 -24.45
C ALA A 25 30.16 -8.25 -25.79
N GLY A 26 29.16 -7.42 -26.13
CA GLY A 26 29.08 -6.64 -27.39
C GLY A 26 28.93 -7.30 -28.79
N GLN A 27 27.74 -7.14 -29.42
CA GLN A 27 27.55 -6.69 -30.82
C GLN A 27 26.05 -6.46 -31.16
N ARG A 28 25.74 -5.41 -31.93
CA ARG A 28 24.42 -5.15 -32.58
C ARG A 28 24.51 -5.59 -34.06
N PRO A 29 23.45 -6.16 -34.67
CA PRO A 29 22.41 -5.29 -35.25
C PRO A 29 20.95 -5.81 -35.19
N GLU A 30 19.99 -4.88 -35.16
CA GLU A 30 18.59 -5.07 -35.60
C GLU A 30 18.54 -5.17 -37.16
N PRO A 31 17.50 -5.73 -37.83
CA PRO A 31 16.11 -5.70 -37.37
C PRO A 31 15.22 -6.94 -37.60
N ARG A 32 14.17 -7.07 -36.76
CA ARG A 32 12.74 -7.29 -37.14
C ARG A 32 11.92 -7.86 -35.98
N HIS A 33 10.93 -7.08 -35.52
CA HIS A 33 9.95 -7.52 -34.53
C HIS A 33 9.12 -8.74 -34.99
N VAL A 34 9.18 -9.83 -34.22
CA VAL A 34 8.15 -10.88 -34.19
C VAL A 34 7.65 -11.01 -32.75
N ARG A 35 6.45 -10.48 -32.47
CA ARG A 35 5.85 -10.56 -31.13
C ARG A 35 5.47 -12.01 -30.78
N PRO A 36 5.77 -12.50 -29.57
CA PRO A 36 5.26 -13.79 -29.08
C PRO A 36 3.73 -13.83 -29.08
N ARG A 37 3.14 -14.88 -29.69
CA ARG A 37 1.68 -15.05 -29.80
C ARG A 37 1.05 -15.62 -28.51
N HIS A 38 1.11 -14.89 -27.40
CA HIS A 38 0.42 -15.33 -26.16
C HIS A 38 -0.38 -14.26 -25.39
N SER A 39 -0.38 -13.02 -25.86
CA SER A 39 -1.14 -11.90 -25.27
C SER A 39 -2.10 -11.27 -26.29
N GLN A 40 -3.21 -11.95 -26.59
CA GLN A 40 -4.39 -11.33 -27.22
C GLN A 40 -5.59 -11.43 -26.29
N PRO A 41 -6.33 -10.32 -26.05
CA PRO A 41 -7.50 -10.34 -25.18
C PRO A 41 -8.63 -11.16 -25.80
N ARG A 42 -9.17 -12.08 -25.01
CA ARG A 42 -10.37 -12.87 -25.33
C ARG A 42 -11.59 -12.24 -24.66
N ASP A 43 -12.78 -12.47 -25.21
CA ASP A 43 -14.02 -12.21 -24.47
C ASP A 43 -14.29 -13.27 -23.40
N ARG A 44 -15.33 -13.06 -22.59
CA ARG A 44 -15.77 -13.96 -21.50
C ARG A 44 -16.16 -15.37 -21.99
N PHE A 45 -16.27 -15.59 -23.30
CA PHE A 45 -16.59 -16.88 -23.92
C PHE A 45 -15.49 -17.40 -24.87
N GLY A 46 -14.28 -16.82 -24.78
CA GLY A 46 -13.06 -17.36 -25.39
C GLY A 46 -12.90 -17.14 -26.90
N ARG A 47 -13.76 -16.37 -27.57
CA ARG A 47 -13.71 -16.17 -29.03
C ARG A 47 -12.73 -15.05 -29.43
N PHE A 48 -12.12 -15.19 -30.61
CA PHE A 48 -11.20 -14.20 -31.16
C PHE A 48 -11.97 -13.02 -31.79
N ARG A 49 -11.63 -11.78 -31.40
CA ARG A 49 -12.13 -10.58 -32.07
C ARG A 49 -11.37 -10.36 -33.38
N LYS A 50 -12.10 -10.16 -34.48
CA LYS A 50 -11.55 -9.84 -35.81
C LYS A 50 -11.17 -8.35 -35.82
N ALA A 51 -9.92 -8.04 -36.12
CA ALA A 51 -9.48 -6.65 -36.31
C ALA A 51 -10.06 -6.07 -37.62
N GLY A 52 -10.54 -4.84 -37.55
CA GLY A 52 -11.01 -4.03 -38.67
C GLY A 52 -10.40 -2.62 -38.57
N ARG A 53 -10.02 -2.10 -39.72
CA ARG A 53 -9.25 -0.88 -40.05
C ARG A 53 -9.96 -0.35 -41.33
N ASP A 54 -10.20 0.94 -41.58
CA ASP A 54 -9.35 2.15 -41.56
C ASP A 54 -10.12 3.44 -41.13
N ASP A 55 -9.34 4.48 -40.81
CA ASP A 55 -9.43 5.92 -41.11
C ASP A 55 -10.76 6.57 -41.58
N ASP A 56 -11.16 7.67 -40.92
CA ASP A 56 -11.57 8.93 -41.58
C ASP A 56 -11.79 10.10 -40.58
N PHE A 57 -10.84 11.05 -40.48
CA PHE A 57 -11.02 12.48 -40.80
C PHE A 57 -9.81 13.33 -40.39
N ALA A 58 -9.28 14.08 -41.35
CA ALA A 58 -8.11 14.94 -41.16
C ALA A 58 -8.46 16.39 -40.79
N LEU A 59 -7.45 17.05 -40.22
CA LEU A 59 -7.26 18.48 -40.00
C LEU A 59 -7.88 19.38 -41.08
N ARG A 60 -8.45 20.52 -40.65
CA ARG A 60 -8.58 21.74 -41.49
C ARG A 60 -7.85 22.91 -40.82
N GLN A 61 -6.81 23.39 -41.49
CA GLN A 61 -6.29 24.75 -41.31
C GLN A 61 -7.03 25.71 -42.25
N GLY A 62 -7.09 26.99 -41.87
CA GLY A 62 -7.48 28.13 -42.71
C GLY A 62 -6.91 29.39 -42.08
N ALA A 63 -6.37 30.31 -42.89
CA ALA A 63 -5.53 31.42 -42.44
C ALA A 63 -6.01 32.80 -42.92
N ASP A 64 -5.33 33.83 -42.40
CA ASP A 64 -5.14 35.21 -42.91
C ASP A 64 -6.18 36.34 -42.68
N GLY A 65 -5.64 37.55 -42.42
CA GLY A 65 -6.30 38.87 -42.57
C GLY A 65 -6.31 39.79 -41.33
N THR A 66 -5.17 40.33 -40.82
CA THR A 66 -4.59 41.68 -41.08
C THR A 66 -5.44 42.95 -40.79
N GLY A 67 -4.95 43.86 -39.91
CA GLY A 67 -5.24 45.32 -39.99
C GLY A 67 -5.50 46.11 -38.68
N GLY A 68 -4.57 47.00 -38.29
CA GLY A 68 -4.82 48.23 -37.48
C GLY A 68 -4.68 49.50 -38.36
N PRO A 69 -4.57 50.77 -37.88
CA PRO A 69 -4.15 51.24 -36.53
C PRO A 69 -4.84 52.55 -35.98
N ALA A 70 -4.23 53.19 -34.95
CA ALA A 70 -4.30 54.61 -34.48
C ALA A 70 -5.63 55.14 -33.84
N GLU A 71 -5.72 55.69 -32.61
CA GLU A 71 -5.00 56.75 -31.83
C GLU A 71 -5.70 58.14 -31.86
N THR A 72 -6.14 58.66 -30.69
CA THR A 72 -5.99 60.09 -30.28
C THR A 72 -6.44 60.39 -28.82
N GLU A 73 -5.46 60.82 -28.00
CA GLU A 73 -5.40 61.90 -26.98
C GLU A 73 -6.53 62.28 -25.97
N ALA A 74 -6.07 62.74 -24.78
CA ALA A 74 -6.83 63.35 -23.67
C ALA A 74 -6.66 64.91 -23.68
N PRO A 75 -6.88 65.78 -22.63
CA PRO A 75 -6.59 65.60 -21.18
C PRO A 75 -7.47 66.39 -20.14
N ALA A 76 -6.99 66.43 -18.88
CA ALA A 76 -7.35 67.30 -17.73
C ALA A 76 -8.70 67.01 -16.98
N GLY A 77 -8.78 67.09 -15.64
CA GLY A 77 -7.75 67.27 -14.60
C GLY A 77 -8.33 67.54 -13.18
N ARG A 78 -7.44 67.53 -12.17
CA ARG A 78 -7.61 68.04 -10.77
C ARG A 78 -8.02 67.08 -9.63
N TYR A 79 -7.01 66.81 -8.79
CA TYR A 79 -6.97 66.41 -7.37
C TYR A 79 -8.16 66.86 -6.47
N GLY A 80 -8.54 66.15 -5.39
CA GLY A 80 -8.02 64.89 -4.83
C GLY A 80 -8.65 64.55 -3.46
N ARG A 81 -8.47 63.31 -2.96
CA ARG A 81 -8.80 62.87 -1.58
C ARG A 81 -7.76 61.83 -1.10
N PRO A 82 -7.36 61.79 0.19
CA PRO A 82 -6.31 60.88 0.65
C PRO A 82 -6.82 59.44 0.78
N ARG A 83 -6.08 58.47 0.23
CA ARG A 83 -6.24 57.05 0.56
C ARG A 83 -5.45 56.74 1.83
N HIS A 84 -6.11 56.18 2.85
CA HIS A 84 -5.39 55.38 3.85
C HIS A 84 -4.78 54.17 3.14
N ALA A 85 -3.46 54.05 3.19
CA ALA A 85 -2.76 52.92 2.61
C ALA A 85 -3.01 51.65 3.44
N ARG A 86 -3.84 50.74 2.93
CA ARG A 86 -3.61 49.31 3.15
C ARG A 86 -2.63 48.86 2.07
N GLY A 87 -1.51 48.28 2.49
CA GLY A 87 -0.45 47.87 1.57
C GLY A 87 -0.98 46.85 0.57
N VAL A 88 -0.74 47.11 -0.72
CA VAL A 88 -0.81 46.07 -1.74
C VAL A 88 0.45 45.19 -1.56
N PRO A 89 0.33 43.87 -1.38
CA PRO A 89 1.49 42.97 -1.31
C PRO A 89 2.38 43.15 -2.54
N ARG A 90 3.69 43.03 -2.39
CA ARG A 90 4.58 43.08 -3.56
C ARG A 90 4.46 41.77 -4.33
N ALA A 91 4.61 41.84 -5.66
CA ALA A 91 4.82 40.66 -6.48
C ALA A 91 6.11 39.96 -6.00
N GLY A 92 5.95 38.88 -5.24
CA GLY A 92 7.00 38.24 -4.45
C GLY A 92 6.52 37.72 -3.10
N ASP A 93 5.45 38.29 -2.52
CA ASP A 93 4.86 37.87 -1.24
C ASP A 93 3.80 36.76 -1.39
N TYR A 94 3.99 35.82 -2.32
CA TYR A 94 3.14 34.63 -2.43
C TYR A 94 3.87 33.41 -1.85
N SER A 95 3.31 32.83 -0.79
CA SER A 95 3.66 31.49 -0.36
C SER A 95 3.04 30.47 -1.31
N TRP A 96 3.64 29.28 -1.45
CA TRP A 96 3.01 28.19 -2.22
C TRP A 96 1.65 27.77 -1.63
N SER A 97 1.49 27.93 -0.31
CA SER A 97 0.22 27.76 0.42
C SER A 97 -0.89 28.73 0.02
N ASP A 98 -0.59 29.83 -0.69
CA ASP A 98 -1.61 30.77 -1.18
C ASP A 98 -2.20 30.34 -2.54
N PHE A 99 -1.63 29.29 -3.15
CA PHE A 99 -2.07 28.68 -4.41
C PHE A 99 -2.45 27.20 -4.28
N GLU A 100 -2.24 26.60 -3.10
CA GLU A 100 -2.91 25.36 -2.73
C GLU A 100 -4.41 25.64 -2.64
N LEU A 101 -5.18 25.01 -3.54
CA LEU A 101 -6.63 24.96 -3.39
C LEU A 101 -6.94 24.24 -2.07
N ASP A 102 -8.05 24.58 -1.42
CA ASP A 102 -8.65 23.81 -0.31
C ASP A 102 -9.20 22.45 -0.79
N ASP A 103 -8.45 21.74 -1.64
CA ASP A 103 -8.68 20.37 -2.08
C ASP A 103 -8.32 19.40 -0.95
N GLU A 104 -8.92 19.59 0.24
CA GLU A 104 -8.86 18.58 1.31
C GLU A 104 -9.47 17.30 0.71
N PRO A 105 -8.67 16.22 0.52
CA PRO A 105 -9.06 15.12 -0.35
C PRO A 105 -10.31 14.46 0.22
N LEU A 106 -11.39 14.41 -0.58
CA LEU A 106 -12.72 13.98 -0.15
C LEU A 106 -12.66 12.71 0.72
N ARG A 107 -13.02 12.85 2.00
CA ARG A 107 -12.94 11.77 2.99
C ARG A 107 -14.31 11.14 3.24
N ALA A 108 -14.40 9.83 3.07
CA ALA A 108 -15.59 9.06 3.45
C ALA A 108 -15.77 9.09 4.97
N ARG A 109 -17.01 9.27 5.44
CA ARG A 109 -17.31 9.36 6.88
C ARG A 109 -17.67 7.98 7.46
N PRO A 110 -17.27 7.67 8.70
CA PRO A 110 -17.69 6.44 9.36
C PRO A 110 -19.22 6.44 9.57
N ARG A 111 -19.80 5.25 9.55
CA ARG A 111 -21.16 4.99 10.06
C ARG A 111 -21.20 5.25 11.57
N ALA A 112 -22.40 5.47 12.11
CA ALA A 112 -22.57 5.65 13.54
C ALA A 112 -22.06 4.43 14.34
N PRO A 113 -21.50 4.61 15.56
CA PRO A 113 -21.16 3.50 16.45
C PRO A 113 -22.32 2.51 16.60
N GLY A 114 -22.02 1.21 16.60
CA GLY A 114 -23.02 0.15 16.73
C GLY A 114 -23.86 -0.14 15.47
N THR A 115 -23.63 0.57 14.35
CA THR A 115 -24.23 0.17 13.07
C THR A 115 -23.76 -1.24 12.68
N PRO A 116 -24.66 -2.14 12.21
CA PRO A 116 -24.27 -3.47 11.74
C PRO A 116 -23.22 -3.42 10.62
N ARG A 117 -22.32 -4.41 10.59
CA ARG A 117 -21.25 -4.48 9.58
C ARG A 117 -21.82 -4.53 8.17
N MET A 118 -21.36 -3.61 7.34
CA MET A 118 -21.63 -3.54 5.91
C MET A 118 -20.30 -3.61 5.15
N ALA A 119 -20.28 -4.33 4.02
CA ALA A 119 -19.08 -4.44 3.18
C ALA A 119 -18.95 -3.19 2.29
N ASP A 120 -18.72 -2.03 2.93
CA ASP A 120 -18.61 -0.72 2.28
C ASP A 120 -17.44 0.14 2.76
N GLY A 121 -16.63 -0.34 3.72
CA GLY A 121 -15.47 0.38 4.26
C GLY A 121 -15.83 1.52 5.22
N LEU A 122 -17.11 1.67 5.58
CA LEU A 122 -17.59 2.74 6.48
C LEU A 122 -17.80 2.24 7.92
N GLN A 123 -17.33 1.04 8.25
CA GLN A 123 -17.42 0.50 9.60
C GLN A 123 -16.69 1.39 10.62
N HIS A 124 -17.32 1.64 11.77
CA HIS A 124 -16.76 2.47 12.84
C HIS A 124 -15.67 1.71 13.63
N CYS A 125 -14.48 2.28 13.72
CA CYS A 125 -13.27 1.69 14.31
C CYS A 125 -13.02 2.07 15.78
N GLY A 126 -13.92 2.84 16.40
CA GLY A 126 -13.85 3.18 17.83
C GLY A 126 -12.98 4.41 18.08
N VAL A 127 -12.08 4.36 19.07
CA VAL A 127 -11.15 5.47 19.38
C VAL A 127 -10.24 5.84 18.20
N LEU A 128 -10.03 4.93 17.24
CA LEU A 128 -9.23 5.16 16.04
C LEU A 128 -9.86 6.15 15.03
N GLU A 129 -11.14 6.50 15.14
CA GLU A 129 -11.79 7.43 14.21
C GLU A 129 -11.18 8.85 14.26
N GLY A 130 -10.52 9.23 15.36
CA GLY A 130 -9.79 10.49 15.44
C GLY A 130 -8.53 10.56 14.57
N LEU A 131 -8.05 9.40 14.08
CA LEU A 131 -6.82 9.24 13.30
C LEU A 131 -7.06 8.63 11.91
N LEU A 132 -8.28 8.15 11.61
CA LEU A 132 -8.56 7.34 10.43
C LEU A 132 -9.07 8.17 9.23
N HIS A 133 -8.17 8.39 8.28
CA HIS A 133 -8.41 9.10 7.03
C HIS A 133 -8.82 8.12 5.91
N ARG A 134 -10.13 8.04 5.64
CA ARG A 134 -10.72 7.24 4.56
C ARG A 134 -10.72 8.02 3.23
N GLN A 135 -9.75 7.78 2.36
CA GLN A 135 -9.49 8.58 1.15
C GLN A 135 -10.27 8.04 -0.07
N TRP A 136 -11.60 8.12 -0.04
CA TRP A 136 -12.49 7.89 -1.19
C TRP A 136 -13.82 8.66 -1.04
N ASP A 137 -14.53 8.86 -2.15
CA ASP A 137 -15.89 9.42 -2.16
C ASP A 137 -16.93 8.30 -2.06
N ASP A 138 -17.66 8.26 -0.93
CA ASP A 138 -18.70 7.25 -0.66
C ASP A 138 -19.92 7.36 -1.59
N ARG A 139 -20.10 8.51 -2.25
CA ARG A 139 -21.16 8.76 -3.26
C ARG A 139 -20.90 8.01 -4.57
N LEU A 140 -19.64 7.69 -4.87
CA LEU A 140 -19.25 6.90 -6.04
C LEU A 140 -19.43 5.39 -5.82
N GLY A 141 -19.72 4.98 -4.58
CA GLY A 141 -19.91 3.59 -4.18
C GLY A 141 -18.84 3.12 -3.19
N PRO A 142 -18.90 1.84 -2.79
CA PRO A 142 -17.89 1.26 -1.90
C PRO A 142 -16.53 1.15 -2.60
N PRO A 143 -15.41 1.23 -1.85
CA PRO A 143 -14.07 1.09 -2.40
C PRO A 143 -13.74 -0.38 -2.70
N THR A 144 -12.49 -0.67 -3.05
CA THR A 144 -12.03 -2.05 -3.34
C THR A 144 -12.17 -2.98 -2.12
N PRO A 145 -12.37 -4.30 -2.32
CA PRO A 145 -12.47 -5.27 -1.23
C PRO A 145 -11.28 -5.25 -0.26
N GLU A 146 -10.10 -4.88 -0.74
CA GLU A 146 -8.85 -4.72 0.01
C GLU A 146 -8.96 -3.54 1.01
N VAL A 147 -9.45 -2.38 0.55
CA VAL A 147 -9.72 -1.19 1.39
C VAL A 147 -10.83 -1.48 2.40
N ILE A 148 -11.92 -2.15 1.98
CA ILE A 148 -13.01 -2.56 2.88
C ILE A 148 -12.47 -3.48 3.98
N ARG A 149 -11.65 -4.46 3.62
CA ARG A 149 -10.99 -5.38 4.57
C ARG A 149 -10.12 -4.61 5.56
N ALA A 150 -9.32 -3.66 5.11
CA ALA A 150 -8.46 -2.87 6.00
C ALA A 150 -9.26 -2.18 7.11
N VAL A 151 -10.36 -1.50 6.77
CA VAL A 151 -11.24 -0.87 7.78
C VAL A 151 -11.94 -1.91 8.66
N ASP A 152 -12.46 -2.99 8.08
CA ASP A 152 -13.12 -4.06 8.82
C ASP A 152 -12.18 -4.74 9.83
N SER A 153 -10.91 -4.96 9.47
CA SER A 153 -9.89 -5.55 10.34
C SER A 153 -9.48 -4.60 11.47
N LEU A 154 -9.37 -3.29 11.23
CA LEU A 154 -9.22 -2.29 12.31
C LEU A 154 -10.42 -2.28 13.25
N ALA A 155 -11.63 -2.31 12.71
CA ALA A 155 -12.85 -2.32 13.52
C ALA A 155 -12.96 -3.58 14.39
N ALA A 156 -12.42 -4.71 13.92
CA ALA A 156 -12.37 -5.98 14.65
C ALA A 156 -11.29 -6.05 15.76
N LEU A 157 -10.32 -5.12 15.81
CA LEU A 157 -9.28 -5.14 16.85
C LEU A 157 -9.87 -5.04 18.28
N PRO A 158 -9.29 -5.73 19.27
CA PRO A 158 -9.60 -5.51 20.69
C PRO A 158 -9.42 -4.04 21.10
N GLU A 159 -10.33 -3.52 21.92
CA GLU A 159 -10.31 -2.11 22.34
C GLU A 159 -8.98 -1.68 23.01
N PRO A 160 -8.32 -2.48 23.87
CA PRO A 160 -7.02 -2.12 24.44
C PRO A 160 -5.89 -1.97 23.40
N LEU A 161 -6.02 -2.58 22.22
CA LEU A 161 -5.08 -2.37 21.12
C LEU A 161 -5.42 -1.10 20.35
N LYS A 162 -6.71 -0.81 20.13
CA LYS A 162 -7.17 0.46 19.54
C LYS A 162 -6.76 1.66 20.39
N GLU A 163 -6.92 1.58 21.71
CA GLU A 163 -6.46 2.60 22.67
C GLU A 163 -4.95 2.80 22.60
N ARG A 164 -4.16 1.71 22.53
CA ARG A 164 -2.70 1.79 22.41
C ARG A 164 -2.25 2.42 21.10
N LEU A 165 -2.87 2.02 19.99
CA LEU A 165 -2.63 2.61 18.67
C LEU A 165 -3.02 4.09 18.66
N ALA A 166 -4.17 4.46 19.24
CA ALA A 166 -4.62 5.85 19.35
C ALA A 166 -3.69 6.74 20.20
N GLY A 167 -2.96 6.16 21.16
CA GLY A 167 -1.96 6.85 21.96
C GLY A 167 -0.55 6.93 21.34
N GLY A 168 -0.28 6.21 20.26
CA GLY A 168 1.05 6.09 19.65
C GLY A 168 1.15 6.42 18.15
N LEU A 169 0.02 6.53 17.45
CA LEU A 169 -0.06 6.92 16.04
C LEU A 169 -0.48 8.37 15.86
N ASP A 170 0.06 8.99 14.82
CA ASP A 170 -0.31 10.33 14.36
C ASP A 170 -1.34 10.29 13.21
N GLY A 171 -1.52 9.14 12.54
CA GLY A 171 -2.54 8.97 11.50
C GLY A 171 -2.62 7.55 10.91
N ILE A 172 -3.80 7.20 10.36
CA ILE A 172 -4.06 5.97 9.61
C ILE A 172 -4.76 6.35 8.31
N TYR A 173 -4.13 6.10 7.17
CA TYR A 173 -4.61 6.49 5.85
C TYR A 173 -4.99 5.25 5.04
N VAL A 174 -6.22 5.20 4.53
CA VAL A 174 -6.73 4.04 3.79
C VAL A 174 -7.47 4.51 2.55
N GLY A 175 -7.15 3.95 1.38
CA GLY A 175 -7.79 4.30 0.11
C GLY A 175 -7.30 3.47 -1.07
N PRO A 176 -7.79 3.73 -2.29
CA PRO A 176 -7.37 3.00 -3.48
C PRO A 176 -5.96 3.40 -3.96
N GLY A 177 -5.26 2.51 -4.66
CA GLY A 177 -3.88 2.72 -5.12
C GLY A 177 -2.80 2.10 -4.22
N GLY A 178 -1.56 2.56 -4.37
CA GLY A 178 -0.44 2.22 -3.47
C GLY A 178 -0.07 3.39 -2.56
N VAL A 179 0.91 3.17 -1.68
CA VAL A 179 1.34 4.17 -0.67
C VAL A 179 1.54 5.60 -1.23
N PRO A 180 2.20 5.84 -2.39
CA PRO A 180 2.39 7.20 -2.92
C PRO A 180 1.14 7.87 -3.53
N GLN A 181 -0.03 7.24 -3.41
CA GLN A 181 -1.33 7.79 -3.78
C GLN A 181 -2.18 8.16 -2.55
N LEU A 182 -1.67 7.93 -1.34
CA LEU A 182 -2.34 8.18 -0.06
C LEU A 182 -1.49 9.14 0.79
N ASP A 183 -2.15 9.93 1.65
CA ASP A 183 -1.52 11.01 2.45
C ASP A 183 -0.68 12.01 1.61
N ASP A 184 0.12 12.87 2.26
CA ASP A 184 1.16 13.72 1.66
C ASP A 184 2.37 12.93 1.09
N MET A 185 2.25 11.60 0.97
CA MET A 185 3.32 10.70 0.50
C MET A 185 3.49 10.69 -1.02
N GLY A 186 2.85 11.60 -1.75
CA GLY A 186 3.06 11.81 -3.19
C GLY A 186 4.54 12.02 -3.58
N HIS A 187 5.37 12.49 -2.64
CA HIS A 187 6.82 12.62 -2.81
C HIS A 187 7.58 11.29 -2.93
N LEU A 188 6.97 10.15 -2.59
CA LEU A 188 7.51 8.78 -2.75
C LEU A 188 7.23 8.17 -4.13
N ARG A 189 6.42 8.84 -4.96
CA ARG A 189 6.09 8.37 -6.33
C ARG A 189 7.35 8.17 -7.16
N ASP A 190 7.41 7.06 -7.88
CA ASP A 190 8.55 6.62 -8.71
C ASP A 190 9.88 6.44 -7.93
N ARG A 191 9.91 6.63 -6.60
CA ARG A 191 11.12 6.39 -5.79
C ARG A 191 11.34 4.90 -5.60
N PRO A 192 12.59 4.41 -5.66
CA PRO A 192 12.90 3.02 -5.34
C PRO A 192 12.65 2.73 -3.85
N LEU A 193 12.22 1.51 -3.56
CA LEU A 193 12.23 0.94 -2.22
C LEU A 193 13.67 0.79 -1.72
N PRO A 194 13.91 0.73 -0.39
CA PRO A 194 15.24 0.48 0.18
C PRO A 194 15.91 -0.81 -0.33
N SER A 195 15.11 -1.79 -0.77
CA SER A 195 15.59 -3.04 -1.39
C SER A 195 16.13 -2.88 -2.82
N GLY A 196 15.90 -1.73 -3.47
CA GLY A 196 16.31 -1.44 -4.84
C GLY A 196 15.58 -2.22 -5.95
N LYS A 197 14.60 -3.07 -5.60
CA LYS A 197 13.98 -4.04 -6.54
C LYS A 197 12.66 -3.58 -7.18
N ALA A 198 12.02 -2.55 -6.64
CA ALA A 198 10.78 -1.95 -7.14
C ALA A 198 10.63 -0.51 -6.59
N THR A 199 9.58 0.21 -7.01
CA THR A 199 9.21 1.53 -6.46
C THR A 199 8.12 1.43 -5.39
N TRP A 200 7.90 2.50 -4.63
CA TRP A 200 6.82 2.57 -3.64
C TRP A 200 5.41 2.44 -4.24
N ASP A 201 5.23 2.68 -5.54
CA ASP A 201 3.93 2.62 -6.23
C ASP A 201 3.26 1.23 -6.25
N ILE A 202 4.05 0.18 -6.00
CA ILE A 202 3.55 -1.20 -5.86
C ILE A 202 3.27 -1.59 -4.40
N CYS A 203 3.66 -0.77 -3.42
CA CYS A 203 3.43 -1.10 -2.01
C CYS A 203 1.96 -0.99 -1.64
N ALA A 204 1.45 -2.09 -1.10
CA ALA A 204 0.09 -2.20 -0.58
C ALA A 204 -0.07 -1.54 0.80
N GLY A 205 1.01 -1.45 1.57
CA GLY A 205 1.02 -0.82 2.87
C GLY A 205 2.39 -0.26 3.20
N ALA A 206 2.42 0.60 4.21
CA ALA A 206 3.62 1.05 4.89
C ALA A 206 3.30 1.53 6.32
N TYR A 207 4.24 1.30 7.21
CA TYR A 207 4.34 1.98 8.50
C TYR A 207 5.64 2.81 8.56
N GLY A 208 5.53 4.05 9.04
CA GLY A 208 6.66 4.95 9.23
C GLY A 208 6.19 6.28 9.81
N ASP A 209 7.07 6.97 10.55
CA ASP A 209 6.77 8.27 11.19
C ASP A 209 5.42 8.29 11.94
N ARG A 210 5.12 7.21 12.68
CA ARG A 210 3.86 7.00 13.41
C ARG A 210 2.59 7.06 12.57
N LYS A 211 2.71 6.89 11.26
CA LYS A 211 1.60 6.77 10.31
C LYS A 211 1.50 5.35 9.78
N ILE A 212 0.27 4.86 9.66
CA ILE A 212 -0.06 3.66 8.87
C ILE A 212 -0.68 4.14 7.55
N VAL A 213 -0.24 3.58 6.43
CA VAL A 213 -0.82 3.83 5.10
C VAL A 213 -1.15 2.50 4.45
N VAL A 214 -2.39 2.30 3.99
CA VAL A 214 -2.85 1.03 3.37
C VAL A 214 -3.68 1.29 2.11
N GLY A 215 -3.20 0.71 1.01
CA GLY A 215 -3.77 0.76 -0.33
C GLY A 215 -4.47 -0.53 -0.76
N ASP A 216 -4.70 -0.66 -2.07
CA ASP A 216 -5.32 -1.81 -2.75
C ASP A 216 -4.35 -2.62 -3.63
N ARG A 217 -3.04 -2.33 -3.57
CA ARG A 217 -2.05 -3.12 -4.30
C ARG A 217 -1.99 -4.57 -3.80
N PRO A 218 -1.68 -5.55 -4.66
CA PRO A 218 -1.45 -6.93 -4.22
C PRO A 218 -0.29 -7.01 -3.22
N SER A 219 -0.48 -7.78 -2.15
CA SER A 219 0.53 -8.04 -1.12
C SER A 219 0.64 -9.55 -0.83
N PRO A 220 1.82 -10.07 -0.46
CA PRO A 220 1.97 -11.45 0.00
C PRO A 220 1.48 -11.69 1.44
N THR A 221 1.26 -10.63 2.24
CA THR A 221 0.84 -10.78 3.66
C THR A 221 -0.66 -11.15 3.78
N PRO A 222 -1.09 -11.92 4.81
CA PRO A 222 -2.48 -12.37 4.92
C PRO A 222 -3.52 -11.25 5.13
N ASP A 223 -3.12 -10.14 5.75
CA ASP A 223 -3.93 -8.92 5.91
C ASP A 223 -2.97 -7.72 6.05
N VAL A 224 -2.96 -6.83 5.04
CA VAL A 224 -2.02 -5.71 4.96
C VAL A 224 -2.17 -4.76 6.16
N MET A 225 -3.41 -4.46 6.54
CA MET A 225 -3.65 -3.56 7.66
C MET A 225 -3.19 -4.17 8.98
N MET A 226 -3.37 -5.47 9.18
CA MET A 226 -2.84 -6.13 10.38
C MET A 226 -1.31 -6.25 10.34
N HIS A 227 -0.67 -6.34 9.17
CA HIS A 227 0.79 -6.28 9.04
C HIS A 227 1.34 -4.90 9.44
N GLU A 228 0.79 -3.80 8.91
CA GLU A 228 1.22 -2.44 9.29
C GLU A 228 0.90 -2.11 10.76
N VAL A 229 -0.24 -2.59 11.29
CA VAL A 229 -0.53 -2.54 12.75
C VAL A 229 0.49 -3.37 13.55
N GLY A 230 0.97 -4.47 13.00
CA GLY A 230 2.06 -5.26 13.57
C GLY A 230 3.34 -4.43 13.71
N HIS A 231 3.78 -3.74 12.65
CA HIS A 231 4.91 -2.80 12.72
C HIS A 231 4.67 -1.63 13.68
N ALA A 232 3.46 -1.04 13.66
CA ALA A 232 3.11 0.04 14.58
C ALA A 232 3.18 -0.39 16.05
N LEU A 233 2.66 -1.57 16.38
CA LEU A 233 2.77 -2.12 17.74
C LEU A 233 4.20 -2.52 18.07
N ASP A 234 5.02 -2.92 17.09
CA ASP A 234 6.45 -3.20 17.29
C ASP A 234 7.23 -1.94 17.71
N ASP A 235 6.99 -0.80 17.05
CA ASP A 235 7.60 0.48 17.42
C ASP A 235 7.02 1.06 18.71
N ILE A 236 5.69 1.08 18.87
CA ILE A 236 4.99 1.67 20.04
C ILE A 236 5.28 0.91 21.36
N ASP A 237 5.43 -0.42 21.33
CA ASP A 237 5.83 -1.22 22.50
C ASP A 237 7.35 -1.24 22.73
N GLY A 238 8.11 -0.51 21.92
CA GLY A 238 9.56 -0.36 22.01
C GLY A 238 10.02 0.59 23.12
N ASP A 239 11.23 0.37 23.64
CA ASP A 239 11.83 1.23 24.66
C ASP A 239 12.56 2.43 24.00
N GLY A 240 11.78 3.25 23.27
CA GLY A 240 12.22 4.50 22.65
C GLY A 240 12.98 4.34 21.33
N ALA A 241 14.22 3.86 21.37
CA ALA A 241 15.06 3.67 20.18
C ALA A 241 15.14 2.21 19.69
N GLU A 242 14.64 1.28 20.50
CA GLU A 242 14.57 -0.15 20.19
C GLU A 242 13.13 -0.57 19.92
N TRP A 243 12.90 -1.45 18.94
CA TRP A 243 11.56 -1.99 18.65
C TRP A 243 11.25 -3.15 19.60
N ARG A 244 9.99 -3.50 19.79
CA ARG A 244 9.58 -4.57 20.71
C ARG A 244 10.17 -5.93 20.33
N SER A 245 10.39 -6.17 19.05
CA SER A 245 11.04 -7.34 18.47
C SER A 245 12.56 -7.36 18.69
N ASP A 246 13.16 -6.25 19.12
CA ASP A 246 14.55 -6.19 19.60
C ASP A 246 14.67 -6.62 21.08
N SER A 247 13.56 -6.70 21.83
CA SER A 247 13.58 -7.18 23.21
C SER A 247 14.11 -8.61 23.32
N ALA A 248 14.88 -8.90 24.39
CA ALA A 248 15.50 -10.21 24.61
C ALA A 248 14.50 -11.38 24.53
N ALA A 249 13.27 -11.19 25.00
CA ALA A 249 12.20 -12.19 24.93
C ALA A 249 11.81 -12.54 23.48
N PHE A 250 11.60 -11.54 22.61
CA PHE A 250 11.25 -11.80 21.21
C PHE A 250 12.46 -12.29 20.41
N ARG A 251 13.67 -11.79 20.69
CA ARG A 251 14.90 -12.32 20.09
C ARG A 251 15.09 -13.81 20.36
N SER A 252 14.86 -14.27 21.61
CA SER A 252 14.93 -15.70 21.95
C SER A 252 13.87 -16.53 21.22
N LEU A 253 12.64 -16.02 21.09
CA LEU A 253 11.58 -16.66 20.31
C LEU A 253 11.94 -16.72 18.80
N TYR A 254 12.47 -15.63 18.25
CA TYR A 254 12.85 -15.55 16.85
C TYR A 254 13.99 -16.53 16.51
N GLU A 255 15.01 -16.68 17.36
CA GLU A 255 16.05 -17.70 17.15
C GLU A 255 15.51 -19.14 17.28
N LEU A 256 14.45 -19.38 18.07
CA LEU A 256 13.72 -20.65 18.08
C LEU A 256 12.94 -20.86 16.75
N CYS A 257 12.37 -19.80 16.18
CA CYS A 257 11.68 -19.84 14.89
C CYS A 257 12.62 -20.02 13.69
N ARG A 258 13.82 -19.43 13.75
CA ARG A 258 14.74 -19.25 12.62
C ARG A 258 15.08 -20.52 11.83
N PRO A 259 15.28 -21.71 12.43
CA PRO A 259 15.51 -22.95 11.69
C PRO A 259 14.29 -23.45 10.91
N SER A 260 13.08 -22.97 11.25
CA SER A 260 11.80 -23.37 10.62
C SER A 260 11.18 -22.28 9.76
N LEU A 261 11.70 -21.04 9.74
CA LEU A 261 11.21 -19.98 8.84
C LEU A 261 11.26 -20.46 7.39
N ALA A 262 10.12 -20.41 6.68
CA ALA A 262 9.99 -20.92 5.32
C ALA A 262 10.53 -19.97 4.24
N SER A 263 10.51 -18.66 4.51
CA SER A 263 10.94 -17.62 3.57
C SER A 263 12.30 -17.05 3.93
N ASP A 264 13.15 -16.81 2.92
CA ASP A 264 14.40 -16.08 3.10
C ASP A 264 14.19 -14.60 3.45
N PHE A 265 12.99 -14.04 3.17
CA PHE A 265 12.59 -12.70 3.58
C PHE A 265 12.64 -12.54 5.10
N HIS A 266 12.05 -13.48 5.84
CA HIS A 266 12.08 -13.51 7.31
C HIS A 266 13.44 -13.92 7.87
N ARG A 267 14.36 -14.46 7.06
CA ARG A 267 15.73 -14.81 7.47
C ARG A 267 16.76 -13.72 7.17
N GLN A 268 16.34 -12.57 6.64
CA GLN A 268 17.23 -11.45 6.34
C GLN A 268 18.07 -11.01 7.55
N PRO A 269 19.29 -10.51 7.33
CA PRO A 269 20.19 -10.10 8.40
C PRO A 269 19.64 -8.95 9.26
N ASP A 270 20.39 -8.67 10.34
CA ASP A 270 20.17 -7.55 11.26
C ASP A 270 18.80 -7.60 11.97
N ALA A 271 18.03 -6.51 11.90
CA ALA A 271 16.70 -6.43 12.50
C ALA A 271 15.56 -6.71 11.52
N LEU A 272 15.82 -6.61 10.20
CA LEU A 272 14.77 -6.60 9.19
C LEU A 272 13.94 -7.88 9.20
N GLY A 273 14.56 -9.05 8.99
CA GLY A 273 13.82 -10.33 8.97
C GLY A 273 13.03 -10.62 10.25
N ARG A 274 13.48 -10.11 11.40
CA ARG A 274 12.84 -10.25 12.70
C ARG A 274 11.62 -9.32 12.88
N ARG A 275 11.72 -8.06 12.44
CA ARG A 275 10.62 -7.08 12.47
C ARG A 275 9.51 -7.47 11.49
N GLU A 276 9.89 -7.90 10.28
CA GLU A 276 8.98 -8.46 9.27
C GLU A 276 8.26 -9.71 9.79
N PHE A 277 9.00 -10.63 10.44
CA PHE A 277 8.38 -11.81 11.05
C PHE A 277 7.43 -11.45 12.21
N PHE A 278 7.75 -10.42 13.00
CA PHE A 278 6.84 -9.92 14.04
C PHE A 278 5.52 -9.41 13.42
N ALA A 279 5.60 -8.58 12.38
CA ALA A 279 4.45 -8.01 11.70
C ALA A 279 3.57 -9.07 11.02
N ASP A 280 4.16 -9.99 10.24
CA ASP A 280 3.41 -11.08 9.61
C ASP A 280 2.83 -12.07 10.64
N ALA A 281 3.54 -12.36 11.73
CA ALA A 281 3.02 -13.23 12.79
C ALA A 281 1.83 -12.59 13.51
N PHE A 282 1.91 -11.28 13.81
CA PHE A 282 0.78 -10.52 14.34
C PHE A 282 -0.40 -10.57 13.35
N ALA A 283 -0.16 -10.29 12.07
CA ALA A 283 -1.19 -10.30 11.03
C ALA A 283 -1.90 -11.66 10.92
N ALA A 284 -1.13 -12.75 10.88
CA ALA A 284 -1.67 -14.11 10.80
C ALA A 284 -2.51 -14.51 12.03
N ILE A 285 -2.17 -14.01 13.23
CA ILE A 285 -2.93 -14.30 14.46
C ILE A 285 -4.20 -13.43 14.53
N SER A 286 -4.06 -12.12 14.35
CA SER A 286 -5.15 -11.14 14.42
C SER A 286 -6.22 -11.36 13.34
N ALA A 287 -5.82 -11.70 12.10
CA ALA A 287 -6.74 -12.05 11.02
C ALA A 287 -7.25 -13.51 11.08
N HIS A 288 -6.96 -14.23 12.17
CA HIS A 288 -7.28 -15.64 12.42
C HIS A 288 -6.74 -16.63 11.36
N GLN A 289 -5.76 -16.22 10.57
CA GLN A 289 -5.06 -17.03 9.56
C GLN A 289 -3.98 -17.93 10.19
N ARG A 290 -4.34 -18.71 11.21
CA ARG A 290 -3.41 -19.65 11.89
C ARG A 290 -2.66 -20.60 10.92
N PRO A 291 -3.26 -21.10 9.81
CA PRO A 291 -2.51 -21.87 8.81
C PRO A 291 -1.33 -21.09 8.21
N ALA A 292 -1.50 -19.79 7.93
CA ALA A 292 -0.41 -18.96 7.39
C ALA A 292 0.78 -18.85 8.35
N LEU A 293 0.54 -18.76 9.67
CA LEU A 293 1.62 -18.81 10.67
C LEU A 293 2.34 -20.16 10.68
N VAL A 294 1.62 -21.26 10.51
CA VAL A 294 2.20 -22.60 10.42
C VAL A 294 3.01 -22.76 9.12
N ASP A 295 2.52 -22.22 8.01
CA ASP A 295 3.21 -22.23 6.71
C ASP A 295 4.49 -21.36 6.73
N MET A 296 4.45 -20.18 7.35
CA MET A 296 5.64 -19.35 7.62
C MET A 296 6.72 -20.08 8.44
N LEU A 297 6.31 -21.07 9.24
CA LEU A 297 7.19 -21.93 10.04
C LEU A 297 7.35 -23.33 9.43
N ALA A 298 7.17 -23.47 8.12
CA ALA A 298 7.39 -24.70 7.35
C ALA A 298 6.66 -25.94 7.91
N GLY A 299 5.46 -25.75 8.47
CA GLY A 299 4.66 -26.80 9.08
C GLY A 299 4.97 -27.07 10.56
N ASN A 300 5.88 -26.33 11.21
CA ASN A 300 6.29 -26.56 12.59
C ASN A 300 5.26 -26.00 13.60
N ILE A 301 4.16 -26.74 13.77
CA ILE A 301 3.04 -26.40 14.66
C ILE A 301 3.51 -26.10 16.10
N ARG A 302 4.53 -26.80 16.63
CA ARG A 302 5.01 -26.58 18.00
C ARG A 302 5.59 -25.18 18.18
N VAL A 303 6.42 -24.75 17.23
CA VAL A 303 7.00 -23.40 17.25
C VAL A 303 5.93 -22.34 16.96
N ALA A 304 4.96 -22.62 16.08
CA ALA A 304 3.83 -21.73 15.84
C ALA A 304 3.00 -21.48 17.11
N LEU A 305 2.83 -22.48 17.97
CA LEU A 305 2.16 -22.33 19.27
C LEU A 305 2.96 -21.44 20.24
N GLU A 306 4.29 -21.52 20.28
CA GLU A 306 5.11 -20.60 21.10
C GLU A 306 4.97 -19.14 20.64
N VAL A 307 4.90 -18.91 19.32
CA VAL A 307 4.62 -17.59 18.75
C VAL A 307 3.22 -17.11 19.15
N MET A 308 2.19 -17.94 18.99
CA MET A 308 0.83 -17.61 19.45
C MET A 308 0.79 -17.28 20.95
N LEU A 309 1.49 -18.06 21.80
CA LEU A 309 1.57 -17.81 23.24
C LEU A 309 2.31 -16.52 23.60
N PHE A 310 3.24 -16.05 22.77
CA PHE A 310 3.86 -14.74 22.94
C PHE A 310 2.86 -13.61 22.68
N PHE A 311 2.22 -13.61 21.51
CA PHE A 311 1.26 -12.57 21.14
C PHE A 311 0.01 -12.57 22.03
N ASN A 312 -0.52 -13.75 22.38
CA ASN A 312 -1.68 -13.87 23.27
C ASN A 312 -1.43 -13.27 24.66
N ARG A 313 -0.28 -13.58 25.28
CA ARG A 313 0.10 -13.03 26.60
C ARG A 313 0.33 -11.51 26.58
N ARG A 314 0.68 -10.92 25.43
CA ARG A 314 1.03 -9.50 25.31
C ARG A 314 -0.12 -8.62 24.82
N TYR A 315 -0.95 -9.14 23.91
CA TYR A 315 -1.95 -8.38 23.17
C TYR A 315 -3.38 -8.96 23.27
N GLY A 316 -3.56 -10.16 23.84
CA GLY A 316 -4.88 -10.77 24.07
C GLY A 316 -5.54 -11.40 22.83
N ILE A 317 -4.76 -11.66 21.76
CA ILE A 317 -5.20 -12.22 20.47
C ILE A 317 -4.93 -13.73 20.33
#